data_AF-A0A3B9XK55-F1
#
_entry.id   AF-A0A3B9XK55-F1
#
_cell.length_a   1.000
_cell.length_b   1.000
_cell.length_c   1.000
_cell.angle_alpha   90.00
_cell.angle_beta   90.00
_cell.angle_gamma   90.00
#
_symmetry.space_group_name_H-M   'P 1'
#
loop_
_entity.id
_entity.type
_entity.pdbx_description
1 polymer ?
#
loop_
_entity_poly.entity_id
_entity_poly.type
_entity_poly.pdbx_seq_one_letter_code
_entity_poly.pdbx_strand_id
1 'polypeptide(L)'
;MGYQKIKVPVDGDKITVNADLSLNVPNHPIIPYIEGDGIGVDITPVMLKVTDAAVEKAYGEKRSIHWMEVYCGEKSTKIYGPDDWMPEETFEA
;
A
#
# COMPACT_ATOMS: atom_id res chain seq x y z
N MET A 1 -7.46 16.98 -0.35
CA MET A 1 -8.33 16.34 -1.35
C MET A 1 -8.21 14.85 -1.13
N GLY A 2 -9.33 14.11 -1.11
CA GLY A 2 -9.28 12.66 -0.98
C GLY A 2 -9.01 11.99 -2.32
N TYR A 3 -8.50 10.77 -2.30
CA TYR A 3 -8.38 9.94 -3.50
C TYR A 3 -9.76 9.54 -4.04
N GLN A 4 -9.85 9.26 -5.33
CA GLN A 4 -11.08 8.87 -6.02
C GLN A 4 -11.45 7.42 -5.70
N LYS A 5 -10.48 6.49 -5.71
CA LYS A 5 -10.71 5.04 -5.51
C LYS A 5 -9.80 4.43 -4.44
N ILE A 6 -8.63 5.00 -4.18
CA ILE A 6 -7.75 4.55 -3.09
C ILE A 6 -8.42 4.79 -1.74
N LYS A 7 -8.41 3.77 -0.87
CA LYS A 7 -8.93 3.86 0.49
C LYS A 7 -7.78 3.94 1.48
N VAL A 8 -7.62 5.10 2.10
CA VAL A 8 -6.61 5.30 3.15
C VAL A 8 -7.04 4.53 4.41
N PRO A 9 -6.20 3.63 4.95
CA PRO A 9 -6.49 2.95 6.21
C PRO A 9 -6.60 3.98 7.35
N VAL A 10 -7.68 3.92 8.13
CA VAL A 10 -7.95 4.89 9.20
C VAL A 10 -7.07 4.71 10.44
N ASP A 11 -6.56 3.49 10.64
CA ASP A 11 -5.79 3.10 11.83
C ASP A 11 -4.27 3.19 11.63
N GLY A 12 -3.82 3.61 10.44
CA GLY A 12 -2.41 3.71 10.10
C GLY A 12 -1.92 5.15 9.97
N ASP A 13 -0.60 5.33 10.10
CA ASP A 13 0.07 6.63 10.00
C ASP A 13 1.01 6.70 8.77
N LYS A 14 1.10 7.87 8.14
CA LYS A 14 2.00 8.10 6.98
C LYS A 14 3.47 8.14 7.43
N ILE A 15 4.35 7.45 6.70
CA ILE A 15 5.80 7.60 6.83
C ILE A 15 6.19 9.01 6.36
N THR A 16 7.03 9.71 7.14
CA THR A 16 7.50 11.05 6.79
C THR A 16 9.01 11.07 6.57
N VAL A 17 9.46 12.02 5.75
CA VAL A 17 10.87 12.20 5.40
C VAL A 17 11.35 13.51 6.03
N ASN A 18 12.44 13.44 6.79
CA ASN A 18 13.08 14.60 7.39
C ASN A 18 13.90 15.40 6.37
N ALA A 19 14.33 16.62 6.74
CA ALA A 19 15.16 17.46 5.86
C ALA A 19 16.53 16.84 5.51
N ASP A 20 17.03 15.93 6.35
CA ASP A 20 18.27 15.17 6.14
C ASP A 20 18.05 13.85 5.38
N LEU A 21 16.83 13.63 4.85
CA LEU A 21 16.39 12.41 4.15
C LEU A 21 16.25 11.17 5.04
N SER A 22 16.40 11.28 6.36
CA SER A 22 16.04 10.17 7.27
C SER A 22 14.52 9.96 7.33
N LEU A 23 14.10 8.74 7.61
CA LEU A 23 12.68 8.37 7.68
C LEU A 23 12.17 8.34 9.12
N ASN A 24 11.04 8.98 9.37
CA ASN A 24 10.25 8.69 10.57
C ASN A 24 9.21 7.63 10.19
N VAL A 25 9.45 6.40 10.63
CA VAL A 25 8.53 5.27 10.42
C VAL A 25 7.76 5.03 11.72
N PRO A 26 6.43 5.25 11.74
CA PRO A 26 5.61 4.97 12.92
C PRO A 26 5.56 3.45 13.19
N ASN A 27 4.96 3.04 14.31
CA ASN A 27 4.79 1.62 14.62
C ASN A 27 3.72 0.93 13.76
N HIS A 28 2.77 1.72 13.25
CA HIS A 28 1.63 1.25 12.43
C HIS A 28 1.62 2.00 11.08
N PRO A 29 2.66 1.86 10.24
CA PRO A 29 2.76 2.62 9.00
C PRO A 29 1.72 2.18 7.97
N ILE A 30 1.22 3.15 7.20
CA ILE A 30 0.52 2.90 5.94
C ILE A 30 1.55 2.59 4.86
N ILE A 31 1.39 1.46 4.17
CA ILE A 31 2.25 1.04 3.05
C ILE A 31 1.38 0.84 1.80
N PRO A 32 1.53 1.69 0.77
CA PRO A 32 0.92 1.47 -0.54
C PRO A 32 1.42 0.17 -1.17
N TYR A 33 0.55 -0.60 -1.81
CA TYR A 33 0.94 -1.73 -2.64
C TYR A 33 0.09 -1.80 -3.92
N ILE A 34 0.70 -2.31 -4.99
CA ILE A 34 0.02 -2.63 -6.25
C ILE A 34 -0.04 -4.15 -6.34
N GLU A 35 -1.23 -4.72 -6.52
CA GLU A 35 -1.40 -6.18 -6.66
C GLU A 35 -0.61 -6.76 -7.83
N GLY A 36 -0.51 -5.99 -8.91
CA GLY A 36 0.12 -6.37 -10.17
C GLY A 36 -0.82 -7.17 -11.07
N ASP A 37 -0.45 -7.28 -12.34
CA ASP A 37 -1.20 -8.05 -13.33
C ASP A 37 -0.76 -9.53 -13.38
N GLY A 38 -1.50 -10.36 -14.11
CA GLY A 38 -1.19 -11.78 -14.27
C GLY A 38 -1.17 -12.52 -12.93
N ILE A 39 -0.01 -13.07 -12.56
CA ILE A 39 0.17 -13.82 -11.30
C ILE A 39 0.23 -12.93 -10.04
N GLY A 40 0.07 -11.61 -10.18
CA GLY A 40 -0.04 -10.68 -9.04
C GLY A 40 -1.13 -11.10 -8.05
N VAL A 41 -2.26 -11.61 -8.55
CA VAL A 41 -3.37 -12.14 -7.74
C VAL A 41 -2.99 -13.37 -6.91
N ASP A 42 -1.97 -14.13 -7.34
CA ASP A 42 -1.49 -15.31 -6.64
C ASP A 42 -0.40 -14.94 -5.61
N ILE A 43 0.51 -14.04 -5.98
CA ILE A 43 1.70 -13.71 -5.18
C ILE A 43 1.37 -12.69 -4.09
N THR A 44 0.67 -11.60 -4.43
CA THR A 44 0.48 -10.47 -3.52
C THR A 44 -0.24 -10.87 -2.22
N PRO A 45 -1.37 -11.61 -2.24
CA PRO A 45 -2.02 -12.00 -0.99
C PRO A 45 -1.14 -12.86 -0.08
N VAL A 46 -0.21 -13.64 -0.64
CA VAL A 46 0.75 -14.44 0.13
C VAL A 46 1.87 -13.56 0.68
N MET A 47 2.38 -12.61 -0.12
CA MET A 47 3.40 -11.65 0.32
C MET A 47 2.91 -10.85 1.53
N LEU A 48 1.68 -10.33 1.48
CA LEU A 48 1.07 -9.57 2.58
C LEU A 48 1.00 -10.44 3.85
N LYS A 49 0.45 -11.65 3.76
CA LYS A 49 0.32 -12.59 4.89
C LYS A 49 1.67 -12.98 5.51
N VAL A 50 2.67 -13.27 4.68
CA VAL A 50 4.02 -13.64 5.16
C VAL A 50 4.67 -12.46 5.87
N THR A 51 4.53 -11.25 5.33
CA THR A 51 5.08 -10.03 5.92
C THR A 51 4.40 -9.72 7.25
N ASP A 52 3.06 -9.77 7.31
CA ASP A 52 2.29 -9.54 8.54
C ASP A 52 2.71 -10.52 9.65
N ALA A 53 2.79 -11.82 9.33
CA ALA A 53 3.23 -12.84 10.28
C ALA A 53 4.67 -12.64 10.76
N ALA A 54 5.55 -12.14 9.89
CA ALA A 54 6.94 -11.83 10.26
C ALA A 54 7.02 -10.62 11.20
N VAL A 55 6.24 -9.56 10.94
CA VAL A 55 6.14 -8.38 11.80
C VAL A 55 5.58 -8.76 13.17
N GLU A 56 4.46 -9.48 13.20
CA GLU A 56 3.84 -9.96 14.43
C GLU A 56 4.82 -10.85 15.24
N LYS A 57 5.53 -11.77 14.58
CA LYS A 57 6.51 -12.63 15.25
C LYS A 57 7.68 -11.84 15.86
N ALA A 58 8.14 -10.78 15.19
CA ALA A 58 9.27 -9.98 15.63
C ALA A 58 8.92 -8.98 16.74
N TYR A 59 7.70 -8.44 16.71
CA TYR A 59 7.32 -7.28 17.53
C TYR A 59 6.08 -7.50 18.41
N GLY A 60 5.40 -8.63 18.28
CA GLY A 60 4.07 -8.84 18.84
C GLY A 60 3.09 -7.80 18.29
N GLU A 61 2.18 -7.33 19.13
CA GLU A 61 1.20 -6.31 18.79
C GLU A 61 1.79 -4.88 18.72
N LYS A 62 3.09 -4.70 19.03
CA LYS A 62 3.71 -3.37 19.08
C LYS A 62 3.88 -2.73 17.71
N ARG A 63 3.85 -3.53 16.63
CA ARG A 63 3.97 -3.07 15.25
C ARG A 63 3.05 -3.87 14.34
N SER A 64 2.52 -3.21 13.33
CA SER A 64 1.71 -3.80 12.25
C SER A 64 1.89 -2.98 10.98
N ILE A 65 1.48 -3.50 9.83
CA ILE A 65 1.42 -2.71 8.59
C ILE A 65 -0.06 -2.48 8.23
N HIS A 66 -0.39 -1.25 7.86
CA HIS A 66 -1.68 -0.91 7.29
C HIS A 66 -1.54 -0.83 5.77
N TRP A 67 -1.87 -1.94 5.10
CA TRP A 67 -1.76 -2.03 3.65
C TRP A 67 -2.82 -1.16 2.97
N MET A 68 -2.37 -0.35 2.01
CA MET A 68 -3.22 0.52 1.20
C MET A 68 -3.08 0.10 -0.26
N GLU A 69 -4.13 -0.49 -0.83
CA GLU A 69 -4.07 -0.86 -2.25
C GLU A 69 -4.12 0.40 -3.12
N VAL A 70 -3.17 0.50 -4.05
CA VAL A 70 -3.13 1.49 -5.13
C VAL A 70 -3.05 0.75 -6.47
N TYR A 71 -3.44 1.40 -7.56
CA TYR A 71 -3.81 0.70 -8.79
C TYR A 71 -2.94 1.11 -9.97
N CYS A 72 -2.43 0.12 -10.68
CA CYS A 72 -1.66 0.27 -11.92
C CYS A 72 -1.86 -0.99 -12.78
N GLY A 73 -1.74 -0.86 -14.09
CA GLY A 73 -1.85 -1.97 -15.03
C GLY A 73 -3.29 -2.29 -15.45
N GLU A 74 -3.52 -3.53 -15.89
CA GLU A 74 -4.84 -4.01 -16.33
C GLU A 74 -5.89 -3.84 -15.23
N LYS A 75 -5.52 -4.09 -13.97
CA LYS A 75 -6.42 -3.86 -12.83
C LYS A 75 -6.87 -2.41 -12.72
N SER A 76 -6.00 -1.45 -13.03
CA SER A 76 -6.37 -0.03 -13.06
C SER A 76 -7.44 0.25 -14.10
N THR A 77 -7.27 -0.25 -15.33
CA THR A 77 -8.22 0.02 -16.42
C THR A 77 -9.63 -0.51 -16.12
N LYS A 78 -9.75 -1.56 -15.29
CA LYS A 78 -11.03 -2.10 -14.82
C LYS A 78 -11.70 -1.23 -13.75
N ILE A 79 -10.92 -0.48 -12.96
CA ILE A 79 -11.38 0.32 -11.82
C ILE A 79 -11.63 1.78 -12.21
N TYR A 80 -10.75 2.36 -13.02
CA TYR A 80 -10.78 3.78 -13.38
C TYR A 80 -11.33 4.02 -14.79
N GLY A 81 -11.17 3.06 -15.70
CA GLY A 81 -11.73 3.10 -17.05
C GLY A 81 -10.72 2.72 -18.14
N PRO A 82 -11.18 2.59 -19.40
CA PRO A 82 -10.32 2.27 -20.53
C PRO A 82 -9.16 3.28 -20.65
N ASP A 83 -7.97 2.77 -20.96
CA ASP A 83 -6.71 3.52 -21.10
C ASP A 83 -6.17 4.23 -19.84
N ASP A 84 -6.85 4.12 -18.69
CA ASP A 84 -6.31 4.59 -17.41
C ASP A 84 -5.44 3.51 -16.75
N TRP A 85 -4.24 3.33 -17.30
CA TRP A 85 -3.27 2.33 -16.86
C TRP A 85 -2.55 2.72 -15.57
N MET A 86 -2.43 4.01 -15.28
CA MET A 86 -1.74 4.53 -14.10
C MET A 86 -2.36 5.87 -13.68
N PRO A 87 -3.38 5.84 -12.81
CA PRO A 87 -4.11 7.02 -12.36
C PRO A 87 -3.21 7.99 -11.63
N GLU A 88 -3.50 9.29 -11.72
CA GLU A 88 -2.73 10.34 -11.03
C GLU A 88 -2.62 10.08 -9.52
N GLU A 89 -3.70 9.61 -8.89
CA GLU A 89 -3.69 9.29 -7.45
C GLU A 89 -2.74 8.17 -7.04
N THR A 90 -2.35 7.29 -7.96
CA THR A 90 -1.32 6.26 -7.70
C THR A 90 0.07 6.90 -7.55
N PHE A 91 0.35 8.04 -8.21
CA PHE A 91 1.59 8.78 -8.03
C PHE A 91 1.58 9.66 -6.78
N GLU A 92 0.40 10.17 -6.40
CA GLU A 92 0.25 11.05 -5.24
C GLU A 92 0.31 10.29 -3.90
N ALA A 93 -0.07 9.01 -3.91
CA ALA A 93 -0.11 8.14 -2.74
C ALA A 93 1.27 7.88 -2.11
#